data_AF-A0A3D5PXN7-F1
#
_entry.id   AF-A0A3D5PXN7-F1
#
_cell.length_a   1.000
_cell.length_b   1.000
_cell.length_c   1.000
_cell.angle_alpha   90.00
_cell.angle_beta   90.00
_cell.angle_gamma   90.00
#
_symmetry.space_group_name_H-M   'P 1'
#
loop_
_entity.id
_entity.type
_entity.pdbx_description
1 polymer ?
#
loop_
_entity_poly.entity_id
_entity_poly.type
_entity_poly.pdbx_seq_one_letter_code
_entity_poly.pdbx_strand_id
1 'polypeptide(L)' 'MPPFHNFTSKAQDAIRRAHELAIERGQNQIEPAHLLAALLLQDEGVVISILEKMEVDMALLTDSTLDAIDGGA' A
#
# COMPACT_ATOMS: atom_id res chain seq x y z
N MET A 1 -13.24 -8.71 -7.14
CA MET A 1 -12.81 -8.58 -5.72
C MET A 1 -13.83 -9.26 -4.82
N PRO A 2 -13.40 -10.05 -3.82
CA PRO A 2 -14.31 -10.56 -2.79
C PRO A 2 -14.93 -9.39 -2.00
N PRO A 3 -16.13 -9.57 -1.41
CA PRO A 3 -16.75 -8.52 -0.61
C PRO A 3 -15.95 -8.30 0.67
N PHE A 4 -15.41 -7.10 0.87
CA PHE A 4 -14.65 -6.69 2.07
C PHE A 4 -15.53 -6.02 3.13
N HIS A 5 -16.79 -6.45 3.26
CA HIS A 5 -17.81 -5.87 4.13
C HIS A 5 -17.42 -5.75 5.63
N ASN A 6 -16.43 -6.51 6.10
CA ASN A 6 -15.91 -6.42 7.48
C ASN A 6 -14.74 -5.43 7.65
N PHE A 7 -14.29 -4.80 6.56
CA PHE A 7 -13.23 -3.78 6.58
C PHE A 7 -13.85 -2.38 6.60
N THR A 8 -13.13 -1.42 7.19
CA THR A 8 -13.47 -0.01 7.09
C THR A 8 -13.37 0.47 5.64
N SER A 9 -14.08 1.55 5.28
CA SER A 9 -14.02 2.12 3.92
C SER A 9 -12.58 2.42 3.49
N LYS A 10 -11.77 3.04 4.37
CA LYS A 10 -10.35 3.32 4.09
C LYS A 10 -9.54 2.05 3.82
N ALA A 11 -9.78 0.97 4.56
CA ALA A 11 -9.09 -0.30 4.31
C ALA A 11 -9.53 -0.93 2.98
N GLN A 12 -10.83 -0.86 2.63
CA GLN A 12 -11.32 -1.32 1.33
C GLN A 12 -10.68 -0.55 0.17
N ASP A 13 -10.54 0.78 0.32
CA ASP A 13 -9.88 1.63 -0.67
C ASP A 13 -8.39 1.33 -0.80
N ALA A 14 -7.69 1.05 0.30
CA ALA A 14 -6.28 0.64 0.26
C ALA A 14 -6.11 -0.71 -0.47
N ILE A 15 -6.98 -1.68 -0.25
CA ILE A 15 -6.93 -2.96 -0.98
C ILE A 15 -7.22 -2.74 -2.47
N ARG A 16 -8.15 -1.83 -2.82
CA ARG A 16 -8.42 -1.47 -4.22
C ARG A 16 -7.19 -0.84 -4.87
N ARG A 17 -6.56 0.13 -4.18
CA ARG A 17 -5.34 0.79 -4.67
C ARG A 17 -4.17 -0.18 -4.82
N ALA A 18 -4.02 -1.15 -3.91
CA ALA A 18 -2.99 -2.20 -4.04
C ALA A 18 -3.17 -3.02 -5.32
N HIS A 19 -4.42 -3.34 -5.68
CA HIS A 19 -4.73 -4.03 -6.93
C HIS A 19 -4.42 -3.18 -8.16
N GLU A 20 -4.74 -1.88 -8.12
CA GLU A 20 -4.42 -0.95 -9.20
C GLU A 20 -2.91 -0.82 -9.40
N LEU A 21 -2.13 -0.71 -8.32
CA LEU A 21 -0.67 -0.63 -8.36
C LEU A 21 -0.03 -1.85 -9.04
N ALA A 22 -0.56 -3.06 -8.80
CA ALA A 22 -0.10 -4.27 -9.47
C ALA A 22 -0.45 -4.26 -10.98
N ILE A 23 -1.67 -3.83 -11.35
CA ILE A 23 -2.08 -3.70 -12.76
C ILE A 23 -1.22 -2.67 -13.49
N GLU A 24 -1.01 -1.49 -12.89
CA GLU A 24 -0.21 -0.40 -13.44
C GLU A 24 1.22 -0.84 -13.78
N ARG A 25 1.75 -1.84 -13.05
CA ARG A 25 3.09 -2.43 -13.22
C ARG A 25 3.10 -3.70 -14.06
N GLY A 26 1.95 -4.17 -14.55
CA GLY A 26 1.85 -5.42 -15.31
C GLY A 26 2.12 -6.68 -14.48
N GLN A 27 1.97 -6.61 -13.15
CA GLN A 27 2.19 -7.73 -12.25
C GLN A 27 0.89 -8.53 -12.06
N ASN A 28 1.00 -9.85 -12.23
CA ASN A 28 -0.16 -10.76 -12.17
C ASN A 28 -0.61 -11.10 -10.75
N GLN A 29 0.17 -10.71 -9.74
CA GLN A 29 -0.08 -11.03 -8.34
C GLN A 29 0.02 -9.78 -7.48
N ILE A 30 -0.91 -9.64 -6.55
CA ILE A 30 -0.86 -8.59 -5.54
C ILE A 30 -0.03 -9.12 -4.37
N GLU A 31 1.16 -8.58 -4.22
CA GLU A 31 2.03 -8.86 -3.08
C GLU A 31 1.81 -7.90 -1.91
N PRO A 32 2.20 -8.25 -0.68
CA PRO A 32 2.09 -7.37 0.49
C PRO A 32 2.72 -5.98 0.29
N ALA A 33 3.77 -5.87 -0.53
CA ALA A 33 4.41 -4.60 -0.88
C ALA A 33 3.43 -3.62 -1.58
N HIS A 34 2.50 -4.11 -2.40
CA HIS A 34 1.45 -3.28 -3.01
C HIS A 34 0.49 -2.72 -1.99
N LEU A 35 0.12 -3.52 -1.00
CA LEU A 35 -0.75 -3.09 0.08
C LEU A 35 -0.05 -2.04 0.94
N LEU A 36 1.24 -2.24 1.24
CA LEU A 36 2.03 -1.25 1.95
C LEU A 36 2.12 0.06 1.16
N ALA A 37 2.45 0.02 -0.14
CA ALA A 37 2.46 1.20 -1.00
C ALA A 37 1.10 1.91 -1.00
N ALA A 38 -0.01 1.17 -1.12
CA ALA A 38 -1.34 1.74 -1.06
C ALA A 38 -1.66 2.42 0.28
N LEU A 39 -1.20 1.86 1.40
CA LEU A 39 -1.39 2.45 2.74
C LEU A 39 -0.49 3.68 2.95
N LEU A 40 0.72 3.68 2.39
CA LEU A 40 1.66 4.81 2.46
C LEU A 40 1.22 6.00 1.57
N LEU A 41 0.55 5.72 0.47
CA LEU A 41 0.03 6.72 -0.47
C LEU A 41 -1.42 7.14 -0.17
N GLN A 42 -2.04 6.57 0.86
CA GLN A 42 -3.43 6.89 1.21
C GLN A 42 -3.52 8.21 1.99
N ASP A 43 -4.26 9.17 1.43
CA ASP A 43 -4.57 10.43 2.08
C ASP A 43 -5.28 10.22 3.43
N GLU A 44 -4.84 10.95 4.45
CA GLU A 44 -5.37 10.89 5.82
C GLU A 44 -5.39 9.46 6.41
N GLY A 45 -4.49 8.58 5.99
CA GLY A 45 -4.35 7.23 6.51
C GLY A 45 -3.79 7.21 7.93
N VAL A 46 -4.36 6.39 8.82
CA VAL A 46 -3.84 6.23 10.21
C VAL A 46 -2.45 5.61 10.24
N VAL A 47 -2.07 4.88 9.18
CA VAL A 47 -0.77 4.20 9.06
C VAL A 47 0.39 5.19 9.11
N ILE A 48 0.27 6.33 8.42
CA ILE A 48 1.30 7.39 8.43
C ILE A 48 1.53 7.89 9.84
N SER A 49 0.45 8.23 10.56
CA SER A 49 0.56 8.72 11.95
C SER A 49 1.14 7.68 12.92
N ILE A 50 0.96 6.38 12.65
CA ILE A 50 1.57 5.31 13.45
C ILE A 50 3.07 5.24 13.17
N LEU A 51 3.47 5.25 11.89
CA LEU A 51 4.87 5.15 11.47
C LEU A 51 5.66 6.39 11.91
N GLU A 52 5.09 7.59 11.83
CA GLU A 52 5.69 8.82 12.35
C GLU A 52 5.93 8.74 13.87
N LYS A 53 4.96 8.20 14.64
CA LYS A 53 5.12 7.98 16.09
C LYS A 53 6.17 6.93 16.43
N MET A 54 6.47 6.04 15.49
CA MET A 54 7.54 5.05 15.60
C MET A 54 8.90 5.60 15.13
N GLU A 55 8.96 6.90 14.78
CA GLU A 55 10.17 7.57 14.26
C GLU A 55 10.72 6.90 13.00
N VAL A 56 9.83 6.35 12.17
CA VAL A 56 10.21 5.75 10.88
C VAL A 56 10.51 6.86 9.87
N ASP A 57 11.61 6.71 9.13
CA ASP A 57 11.91 7.56 7.98
C ASP A 57 10.91 7.24 6.84
N MET A 58 9.89 8.09 6.75
CA MET A 58 8.79 7.92 5.79
C MET A 58 9.24 8.05 4.34
N ALA A 59 10.24 8.88 4.07
CA ALA A 59 10.77 9.06 2.72
C ALA A 59 11.49 7.78 2.29
N LEU A 60 12.41 7.28 3.12
CA LEU A 60 13.15 6.04 2.86
C LEU A 60 12.21 4.84 2.74
N LEU A 61 11.22 4.72 3.64
CA LEU A 61 10.27 3.61 3.60
C LEU A 61 9.43 3.62 2.32
N THR A 62 8.95 4.79 1.90
CA THR A 62 8.14 4.92 0.68
C THR A 62 8.97 4.55 -0.54
N ASP A 63 10.18 5.09 -0.65
CA ASP A 63 11.11 4.80 -1.74
C ASP A 63 11.44 3.30 -1.82
N SER A 64 11.83 2.70 -0.69
CA SER A 64 12.12 1.26 -0.60
C SER A 64 10.90 0.38 -0.95
N THR A 65 9.69 0.83 -0.61
CA THR A 65 8.46 0.09 -0.92
C THR A 65 8.15 0.17 -2.41
N LEU A 66 8.37 1.33 -3.05
CA LEU A 66 8.19 1.50 -4.49
C LEU A 66 9.23 0.68 -5.28
N ASP A 67 10.49 0.68 -4.85
CA ASP A 67 11.53 -0.17 -5.43
C ASP A 67 11.18 -1.65 -5.31
N ALA A 68 10.62 -2.08 -4.17
CA ALA A 68 10.24 -3.47 -3.96
C ALA A 68 9.13 -3.94 -4.91
N ILE A 69 8.18 -3.06 -5.26
CA ILE A 69 7.15 -3.39 -6.25
C ILE A 69 7.64 -3.23 -7.69
N ASP A 70 8.71 -2.48 -7.96
CA ASP A 70 9.31 -2.38 -9.30
C ASP A 70 10.30 -3.51 -9.60
N GLY A 71 10.95 -4.07 -8.57
CA GLY A 71 11.94 -5.15 -8.68
C GLY A 71 11.37 -6.58 -8.72
N GLY A 72 10.05 -6.74 -8.58
CA GLY A 72 9.36 -8.03 -8.64
C GLY A 72 9.15 -8.52 -10.07
N ALA A 73 10.09 -9.31 -10.59
CA ALA A 73 9.97 -10.13 -11.79
C ALA A 73 10.04 -11.62 -11.45
#